data_AF-A0A2D4JBZ4-F1
#
_entry.id   AF-A0A2D4JBZ4-F1
#
_cell.length_a   1.000
_cell.length_b   1.000
_cell.length_c   1.000
_cell.angle_alpha   90.00
_cell.angle_beta   90.00
_cell.angle_gamma   90.00
#
_symmetry.space_group_name_H-M   'P 1'
#
loop_
_entity.id
_entity.type
_entity.pdbx_description
1 polymer ?
#
loop_
_entity_poly.entity_id
_entity_poly.type
_entity_poly.pdbx_seq_one_letter_code
_entity_poly.pdbx_strand_id
1 'polypeptide(L)'
;DVPSALRELKLNKPRMSYLDILLGVSKRMSLVKVYRVEGLQSHGETNPYIIIKCENSKVRTPPQKVTGTAVFNTQAVFYKRKVDSPIIVQVWHNAFIDRFLGEVR
;
A
#
# COMPACT_ATOMS: atom_id res chain seq x y z
N ASP A 1 -35.04 -0.04 -0.01
CA ASP A 1 -33.79 -0.30 0.73
C ASP A 1 -33.26 -1.69 0.45
N VAL A 2 -32.08 -1.78 -0.15
CA VAL A 2 -31.36 -3.05 -0.34
C VAL A 2 -30.57 -3.31 0.95
N PRO A 3 -30.75 -4.46 1.63
CA PRO A 3 -29.95 -4.77 2.80
C PRO A 3 -28.52 -5.03 2.34
N SER A 4 -27.60 -4.11 2.66
CA SER A 4 -26.18 -4.33 2.46
C SER A 4 -25.74 -5.49 3.35
N ALA A 5 -25.52 -6.66 2.76
CA ALA A 5 -25.00 -7.85 3.44
C ALA A 5 -23.56 -7.59 3.90
N LEU A 6 -23.44 -6.92 5.05
CA LEU A 6 -22.18 -6.56 5.68
C LEU A 6 -21.56 -7.83 6.25
N ARG A 7 -20.82 -8.57 5.41
CA ARG A 7 -20.14 -9.80 5.79
C ARG A 7 -18.78 -9.45 6.40
N GLU A 8 -18.60 -9.79 7.68
CA GLU A 8 -17.32 -9.62 8.36
C GLU A 8 -16.23 -10.48 7.69
N LEU A 9 -15.12 -9.85 7.28
CA LEU A 9 -13.99 -10.51 6.65
C LEU A 9 -13.12 -11.22 7.69
N LYS A 10 -13.53 -12.41 8.13
CA LYS A 10 -12.83 -13.20 9.17
C LYS A 10 -11.53 -13.86 8.70
N LEU A 11 -11.39 -14.12 7.39
CA LEU A 11 -10.27 -14.88 6.81
C LEU A 11 -8.90 -14.27 7.11
N ASN A 12 -8.86 -12.96 7.32
CA ASN A 12 -7.61 -12.22 7.30
C ASN A 12 -7.26 -11.63 8.68
N LYS A 13 -8.03 -11.96 9.73
CA LYS A 13 -7.86 -11.41 11.08
C LYS A 13 -6.42 -11.64 11.58
N PRO A 14 -5.69 -10.59 12.00
CA PRO A 14 -4.34 -10.76 12.52
C PRO A 14 -4.37 -11.63 13.78
N ARG A 15 -3.37 -12.52 13.92
CA ARG A 15 -3.17 -13.27 15.17
C ARG A 15 -2.84 -12.27 16.27
N MET A 16 -3.59 -12.32 17.36
CA MET A 16 -3.32 -11.52 18.54
C MET A 16 -1.93 -11.89 19.08
N SER A 17 -1.07 -10.90 19.30
CA SER A 17 0.26 -11.09 19.89
C SER A 17 0.36 -10.35 21.22
N TYR A 18 1.36 -10.68 22.04
CA TYR A 18 1.62 -9.98 23.30
C TYR A 18 1.79 -8.45 23.12
N LEU A 19 2.17 -7.99 21.92
CA LEU A 19 2.26 -6.57 21.58
C LEU A 19 0.89 -5.88 21.53
N ASP A 20 -0.20 -6.61 21.29
CA ASP A 20 -1.56 -6.04 21.26
C ASP A 20 -2.06 -5.65 22.66
N ILE A 21 -1.51 -6.27 23.71
CA ILE A 21 -1.83 -5.94 25.11
C ILE A 21 -1.26 -4.54 25.45
N LEU A 22 -0.06 -4.23 24.95
CA LEU A 22 0.62 -2.98 25.23
C LEU A 22 0.22 -1.83 24.28
N LEU A 23 0.07 -2.14 22.98
CA LEU A 23 -0.12 -1.14 21.91
C LEU A 23 -1.57 -1.07 21.39
N GLY A 24 -2.47 -1.92 21.93
CA GLY A 24 -3.86 -2.01 21.50
C GLY A 24 -4.09 -2.87 20.26
N VAL A 25 -5.33 -3.33 20.10
CA VAL A 25 -5.77 -4.16 18.98
C VAL A 25 -6.04 -3.29 17.74
N SER A 26 -5.87 -3.88 16.55
CA SER A 26 -6.24 -3.23 15.29
C SER A 26 -7.74 -2.92 15.24
N LYS A 27 -8.10 -1.67 14.95
CA LYS A 27 -9.48 -1.17 14.93
C LYS A 27 -10.11 -1.16 13.54
N ARG A 28 -9.30 -1.03 12.48
CA ARG A 28 -9.78 -0.91 11.10
C ARG A 28 -8.92 -1.73 10.15
N MET A 29 -9.57 -2.38 9.19
CA MET A 29 -8.92 -3.04 8.06
C MET A 29 -9.09 -2.18 6.81
N SER A 30 -8.06 -2.13 5.95
CA SER A 30 -8.11 -1.44 4.68
C SER A 30 -7.42 -2.28 3.60
N LEU A 31 -8.13 -2.53 2.51
CA LEU A 31 -7.60 -3.16 1.31
C LEU A 31 -7.23 -2.06 0.31
N VAL A 32 -5.94 -1.93 0.03
CA VAL A 32 -5.42 -0.99 -0.97
C VAL A 32 -5.11 -1.77 -2.24
N LYS A 33 -5.69 -1.34 -3.35
CA LYS A 33 -5.39 -1.89 -4.67
C LYS A 33 -4.76 -0.79 -5.52
N VAL A 34 -3.55 -1.03 -6.01
CA VAL A 34 -2.87 -0.13 -6.94
C VAL A 34 -2.84 -0.80 -8.31
N TYR A 35 -3.61 -0.24 -9.24
CA TYR A 35 -3.74 -0.79 -10.59
C TYR A 35 -2.58 -0.34 -11.47
N ARG A 36 -2.46 0.97 -11.68
CA ARG A 36 -1.45 1.60 -12.52
C ARG A 36 -0.97 2.93 -11.96
N VAL A 37 0.22 3.34 -12.39
CA VAL A 37 0.79 4.67 -12.18
C VAL A 37 0.97 5.32 -13.54
N GLU A 38 0.45 6.54 -13.69
CA GLU A 38 0.48 7.33 -14.92
C GLU A 38 1.22 8.64 -14.69
N GLY A 39 1.60 9.32 -15.78
CA GLY A 39 2.26 10.62 -15.70
C GLY A 39 3.69 10.55 -15.18
N LEU A 40 4.36 9.41 -15.30
CA LEU A 40 5.77 9.28 -14.95
C LEU A 40 6.59 10.12 -15.93
N GLN A 41 7.04 11.29 -15.50
CA GLN A 41 7.89 12.17 -16.31
C GLN A 41 9.29 11.55 -16.43
N SER A 42 9.55 10.84 -17.52
CA SER A 42 10.90 10.36 -17.82
C SER A 42 11.28 10.62 -19.27
N HIS A 43 12.48 11.15 -19.46
CA HIS A 43 13.14 11.28 -20.77
C HIS A 43 13.72 9.93 -21.26
N GLY A 44 13.10 8.80 -20.89
CA GLY A 44 13.62 7.47 -21.17
C GLY A 44 12.98 6.35 -20.34
N GLU A 45 13.63 5.19 -20.34
CA GLU A 45 13.19 3.99 -19.64
C GLU A 45 13.31 4.16 -18.12
N THR A 46 12.27 3.78 -17.37
CA THR A 46 12.24 3.87 -15.91
C THR A 46 12.00 2.53 -15.28
N ASN A 47 12.54 2.33 -14.08
CA ASN A 47 12.31 1.16 -13.25
C ASN A 47 11.50 1.52 -11.99
N PRO A 48 10.23 1.97 -12.09
CA PRO A 48 9.46 2.32 -10.92
C PRO A 48 9.13 1.10 -10.05
N TYR A 49 9.01 1.34 -8.74
CA TYR A 49 8.41 0.43 -7.78
C TYR A 49 7.54 1.22 -6.79
N ILE A 50 6.59 0.52 -6.17
CA ILE A 50 5.67 1.12 -5.21
C ILE A 50 6.05 0.67 -3.80
N ILE A 51 5.95 1.59 -2.84
CA ILE A 51 5.89 1.26 -1.42
C ILE A 51 4.54 1.74 -0.87
N ILE A 52 3.74 0.82 -0.35
CA ILE A 52 2.51 1.14 0.39
C ILE A 52 2.83 1.02 1.88
N LYS A 53 2.65 2.10 2.64
CA LYS A 53 2.98 2.18 4.07
C LYS A 53 1.74 2.55 4.88
N CYS A 54 1.59 1.93 6.04
CA CYS A 54 0.61 2.33 7.04
C CYS A 54 1.16 1.96 8.42
N GLU A 55 1.29 2.95 9.31
CA GLU A 55 1.92 2.76 10.63
C GLU A 55 3.32 2.09 10.49
N ASN A 56 3.54 0.97 11.18
CA ASN A 56 4.79 0.20 11.15
C ASN A 56 4.79 -0.90 10.06
N SER A 57 3.75 -0.98 9.23
CA SER A 57 3.63 -1.96 8.15
C SER A 57 3.94 -1.33 6.80
N LYS A 58 4.68 -2.05 5.97
CA LYS A 58 4.97 -1.64 4.59
C LYS A 58 4.96 -2.84 3.65
N VAL A 59 4.48 -2.62 2.43
CA VAL A 59 4.55 -3.55 1.31
C VAL A 59 5.32 -2.86 0.19
N ARG A 60 6.29 -3.56 -0.41
CA ARG A 60 7.09 -3.05 -1.52
C ARG A 60 6.94 -3.98 -2.71
N THR A 61 6.72 -3.43 -3.90
CA THR A 61 6.72 -4.20 -5.15
C THR A 61 8.15 -4.35 -5.68
N PRO A 62 8.42 -5.38 -6.51
CA PRO A 62 9.60 -5.41 -7.34
C PRO A 62 9.64 -4.18 -8.29
N PRO A 63 10.84 -3.69 -8.66
CA PRO A 63 10.99 -2.71 -9.74
C PRO A 63 10.54 -3.29 -11.08
N GLN A 64 9.81 -2.50 -11.85
CA GLN A 64 9.32 -2.87 -13.17
C GLN A 64 9.85 -1.90 -14.21
N LYS A 65 10.46 -2.43 -15.28
CA LYS A 65 10.98 -1.64 -16.38
C LYS A 65 9.84 -1.19 -17.31
N VAL A 66 9.60 0.11 -17.41
CA VAL A 66 8.49 0.69 -18.19
C VAL A 66 8.84 2.05 -18.80
N THR A 67 8.09 2.43 -19.83
CA THR A 67 8.14 3.74 -20.47
C THR A 67 6.76 4.39 -20.36
N GLY A 68 6.64 5.47 -19.60
CA GLY A 68 5.38 6.20 -19.39
C GLY A 68 4.47 5.61 -18.31
N THR A 69 3.68 4.58 -18.63
CA THR A 69 2.67 4.01 -17.71
C THR A 69 3.10 2.67 -17.15
N ALA A 70 3.05 2.52 -15.82
CA ALA A 70 3.40 1.29 -15.12
C ALA A 70 2.16 0.59 -14.56
N VAL A 71 1.95 -0.69 -14.91
CA VAL A 71 0.82 -1.50 -14.42
C VAL A 71 1.33 -2.51 -13.38
N PHE A 72 0.92 -2.34 -12.12
CA PHE A 72 1.41 -3.14 -10.99
C PHE A 72 0.41 -4.17 -10.48
N ASN A 73 -0.90 -3.92 -10.62
CA ASN A 73 -1.97 -4.79 -10.11
C ASN A 73 -1.75 -5.30 -8.66
N THR A 74 -1.14 -4.46 -7.82
CA THR A 74 -0.74 -4.83 -6.47
C THR A 74 -1.88 -4.63 -5.49
N GLN A 75 -2.05 -5.57 -4.56
CA GLN A 75 -3.02 -5.48 -3.49
C GLN A 75 -2.33 -5.65 -2.15
N ALA A 76 -2.69 -4.83 -1.17
CA ALA A 76 -2.15 -4.90 0.17
C ALA A 76 -3.26 -4.71 1.20
N VAL A 77 -3.21 -5.52 2.26
CA VAL A 77 -4.13 -5.42 3.39
C VAL A 77 -3.38 -4.82 4.57
N PHE A 78 -3.93 -3.74 5.11
CA PHE A 78 -3.42 -3.07 6.30
C PHE A 78 -4.41 -3.16 7.45
N TYR A 79 -3.88 -3.50 8.62
CA TYR A 79 -4.58 -3.44 9.90
C TYR A 79 -4.09 -2.23 10.67
N LYS A 80 -5.01 -1.32 10.98
CA LYS A 80 -4.70 -0.02 11.58
C LYS A 80 -5.13 -0.04 13.04
N ARG A 81 -4.20 0.26 13.94
CA ARG A 81 -4.50 0.50 15.36
C ARG A 81 -4.98 1.93 15.58
N LYS A 82 -4.39 2.88 14.84
CA LYS A 82 -4.74 4.30 14.82
C LYS A 82 -5.58 4.59 13.59
N VAL A 83 -6.85 4.89 13.78
CA VAL A 83 -7.80 5.10 12.67
C VAL A 83 -7.38 6.29 11.79
N ASP A 84 -6.79 7.31 12.41
CA ASP A 84 -6.35 8.56 11.77
C ASP A 84 -4.98 8.44 11.07
N SER A 85 -4.25 7.34 11.24
CA SER A 85 -2.97 7.16 10.55
C SER A 85 -3.20 7.01 9.04
N PRO A 86 -2.54 7.77 8.17
CA PRO A 86 -2.77 7.69 6.72
C PRO A 86 -2.21 6.38 6.14
N ILE A 87 -2.74 5.99 4.97
CA ILE A 87 -2.11 4.93 4.16
C ILE A 87 -1.41 5.63 3.01
N ILE A 88 -0.08 5.57 2.99
CA ILE A 88 0.74 6.31 2.06
C ILE A 88 1.21 5.37 0.96
N VAL A 89 0.86 5.67 -0.29
CA VAL A 89 1.32 4.99 -1.49
C VAL A 89 2.41 5.86 -2.12
N GLN A 90 3.65 5.38 -2.13
CA GLN A 90 4.81 6.09 -2.67
C GLN A 90 5.32 5.39 -3.93
N VAL A 91 5.73 6.17 -4.92
CA VAL A 91 6.35 5.69 -6.15
C VAL A 91 7.82 6.11 -6.16
N TRP A 92 8.70 5.15 -6.44
CA TRP A 92 10.15 5.32 -6.44
C TRP A 92 10.72 4.78 -7.74
N HIS A 93 11.82 5.36 -8.21
CA HIS A 93 12.60 4.86 -9.34
C HIS A 93 13.85 4.16 -8.83
N ASN A 94 14.02 2.89 -9.19
CA ASN A 94 15.23 2.12 -8.90
C ASN A 94 16.39 2.59 -9.79
N ALA A 95 17.41 3.17 -9.16
CA ALA A 95 18.63 3.67 -9.78
C ALA A 95 19.83 3.42 -8.83
N PHE A 96 21.02 3.93 -9.13
CA PHE A 96 22.16 3.82 -8.19
C PHE A 96 21.83 4.40 -6.81
N ILE A 97 21.04 5.48 -6.79
CA ILE A 97 20.38 6.00 -5.60
C ILE A 97 18.89 6.09 -5.93
N ASP A 98 18.05 5.40 -5.15
CA ASP A 98 16.61 5.37 -5.36
C ASP A 98 16.03 6.78 -5.33
N ARG A 99 15.33 7.16 -6.40
CA ARG A 99 14.75 8.49 -6.56
C ARG A 99 13.25 8.46 -6.26
N PHE A 100 12.78 9.37 -5.41
CA PHE A 100 11.36 9.56 -5.16
C PHE A 100 10.66 10.22 -6.36
N LEU A 101 9.52 9.66 -6.79
CA LEU A 101 8.74 10.16 -7.92
C LEU A 101 7.43 10.83 -7.49
N GLY A 102 6.83 10.39 -6.38
CA GLY A 102 5.59 10.97 -5.88
C GLY A 102 4.88 10.09 -4.85
N GLU A 103 3.83 10.64 -4.22
CA GLU A 103 3.01 9.90 -3.25
C GLU A 103 1.55 10.34 -3.24
N VAL A 104 0.71 9.46 -2.68
CA VAL A 104 -0.71 9.69 -2.37
C VAL A 104 -0.96 9.20 -0.94
N ARG A 105 -1.79 9.90 -0.15
CA ARG A 105 -2.05 9.63 1.27
C ARG A 105 -3.53 9.61 1.62
#